data_AF-A0A9D8XZG7-F1
#
_entry.id   AF-A0A9D8XZG7-F1
#
_cell.length_a   1.000
_cell.length_b   1.000
_cell.length_c   1.000
_cell.angle_alpha   90.00
_cell.angle_beta   90.00
_cell.angle_gamma   90.00
#
_symmetry.space_group_name_H-M   'P 1'
#
loop_
_entity.id
_entity.type
_entity.pdbx_description
1 polymer ?
#
loop_
_entity_poly.entity_id
_entity_poly.type
_entity_poly.pdbx_seq_one_letter_code
_entity_poly.pdbx_strand_id
1 'polypeptide(L)'
;MKVRDAVSELEKMYPLSLREEWDFPGLVLGDLERECRKIFFALDPTIDTAREAAEWGADLMVTHHPLFFRAVHLIPSTDPHGRSAAIL
;
A
#
# COMPACT_ATOMS: atom_id res chain seq x y z
N MET A 1 -6.57 -9.43 -13.27
CA MET A 1 -6.65 -7.97 -13.53
C MET A 1 -5.30 -7.35 -13.25
N LYS A 2 -5.06 -6.09 -13.61
CA LYS A 2 -3.86 -5.35 -13.20
C LYS A 2 -4.10 -4.65 -11.86
N VAL A 3 -3.03 -4.30 -11.14
CA VAL A 3 -3.14 -3.50 -9.90
C VAL A 3 -3.92 -2.20 -10.14
N ARG A 4 -3.72 -1.55 -11.29
CA ARG A 4 -4.47 -0.34 -11.67
C ARG A 4 -5.98 -0.52 -11.68
N ASP A 5 -6.45 -1.70 -12.05
CA ASP A 5 -7.89 -1.98 -12.14
C ASP A 5 -8.47 -2.02 -10.72
N ALA A 6 -7.77 -2.68 -9.78
CA ALA A 6 -8.15 -2.72 -8.37
C ALA A 6 -8.15 -1.33 -7.72
N VAL A 7 -7.10 -0.54 -7.97
CA VAL A 7 -7.00 0.85 -7.48
C VAL A 7 -8.15 1.70 -8.02
N SER A 8 -8.50 1.58 -9.30
CA SER A 8 -9.62 2.33 -9.88
C SER A 8 -10.97 1.95 -9.25
N GLU A 9 -11.20 0.67 -8.93
CA GLU A 9 -12.42 0.25 -8.22
C GLU A 9 -12.46 0.79 -6.78
N LEU A 10 -11.32 0.81 -6.08
CA LEU A 10 -11.23 1.44 -4.76
C LEU A 10 -11.55 2.93 -4.81
N GLU A 11 -11.02 3.66 -5.79
CA GLU A 11 -11.29 5.10 -5.95
C GLU A 11 -12.75 5.41 -6.31
N LYS A 12 -13.48 4.48 -6.96
CA LYS A 12 -14.92 4.61 -7.17
C LYS A 12 -15.71 4.48 -5.86
N MET A 13 -15.29 3.56 -4.99
CA MET A 13 -15.92 3.32 -3.68
C MET A 13 -15.53 4.39 -2.64
N TYR A 14 -14.29 4.88 -2.73
CA TYR A 14 -13.69 5.85 -1.83
C TYR A 14 -13.12 7.03 -2.64
N PRO A 15 -13.98 7.95 -3.12
CA PRO A 15 -13.57 9.03 -3.99
C PRO A 15 -12.47 9.90 -3.38
N LEU A 16 -11.43 10.20 -4.16
CA LEU A 16 -10.34 11.09 -3.75
C LEU A 16 -10.81 12.52 -3.47
N SER A 17 -12.02 12.92 -3.88
CA SER A 17 -12.60 14.21 -3.49
C SER A 17 -12.98 14.29 -2.01
N LEU A 18 -13.01 13.15 -1.29
CA LEU A 18 -13.33 13.10 0.14
C LEU A 18 -12.08 13.23 1.03
N ARG A 19 -10.87 13.19 0.45
CA ARG A 19 -9.63 13.32 1.22
C ARG A 19 -9.36 14.77 1.59
N GLU A 20 -8.74 14.97 2.74
CA GLU A 20 -8.26 16.27 3.19
C GLU A 20 -7.07 16.75 2.36
N GLU A 21 -6.81 18.05 2.29
CA GLU A 21 -5.74 18.61 1.44
C GLU A 21 -4.34 18.06 1.77
N TRP A 22 -4.12 17.68 3.02
CA TRP A 22 -2.87 17.12 3.53
C TRP A 22 -2.74 15.61 3.32
N ASP A 23 -3.81 14.92 2.94
CA ASP A 23 -3.80 13.47 2.72
C ASP A 23 -3.46 13.15 1.26
N PHE A 24 -2.61 12.16 1.02
CA PHE A 24 -2.14 11.79 -0.33
C PHE A 24 -2.27 10.28 -0.55
N PRO A 25 -3.50 9.74 -0.60
CA PRO A 25 -3.75 8.32 -0.85
C PRO A 25 -3.43 7.95 -2.30
N GLY A 26 -3.13 6.67 -2.52
CA GLY A 26 -2.79 6.12 -3.84
C GLY A 26 -1.82 4.95 -3.73
N LEU A 27 -1.22 4.55 -4.86
CA LEU A 27 -0.17 3.54 -4.84
C LEU A 27 1.13 4.13 -4.25
N VAL A 28 1.51 3.67 -3.06
CA VAL A 28 2.72 4.15 -2.36
C VAL A 28 4.00 3.44 -2.83
N LEU A 29 3.93 2.14 -3.11
CA LEU A 29 5.05 1.30 -3.55
C LEU A 29 4.55 0.25 -4.54
N GLY A 30 5.36 -0.08 -5.55
CA GLY A 30 5.09 -1.16 -6.51
C GLY A 30 4.81 -0.66 -7.93
N ASP A 31 4.10 -1.48 -8.71
CA ASP A 31 3.81 -1.24 -10.13
C ASP A 31 2.32 -1.45 -10.43
N LEU A 32 1.67 -0.41 -10.98
CA LEU A 32 0.27 -0.44 -11.38
C LEU A 32 -0.02 -1.44 -12.51
N GLU A 33 0.97 -1.80 -13.32
CA GLU A 33 0.81 -2.72 -14.45
C GLU A 33 0.96 -4.19 -14.07
N ARG A 34 1.40 -4.48 -12.83
CA ARG A 34 1.56 -5.85 -12.33
C ARG A 34 0.22 -6.57 -12.29
N GLU A 35 0.23 -7.88 -12.55
CA GLU A 35 -0.97 -8.71 -12.33
C GLU A 35 -1.38 -8.70 -10.86
N CYS A 36 -2.67 -8.56 -10.62
CA CYS A 36 -3.30 -8.63 -9.31
C CYS A 36 -4.39 -9.69 -9.31
N ARG A 37 -4.24 -10.67 -8.41
CA ARG A 37 -5.15 -11.79 -8.19
C ARG A 37 -5.57 -11.89 -6.73
N LYS A 38 -4.69 -11.49 -5.79
CA LYS A 38 -4.94 -11.49 -4.35
C LYS A 38 -4.70 -10.10 -3.75
N ILE A 39 -5.72 -9.58 -3.07
CA ILE A 39 -5.66 -8.30 -2.35
C ILE A 39 -5.73 -8.58 -0.85
N PHE A 40 -4.75 -8.08 -0.10
CA PHE A 40 -4.70 -8.14 1.36
C PHE A 40 -5.09 -6.78 1.95
N PHE A 41 -5.98 -6.76 2.93
CA PHE A 41 -6.42 -5.54 3.59
C PHE A 41 -5.91 -5.49 5.02
N ALA A 42 -5.39 -4.33 5.44
CA ALA A 42 -4.98 -4.08 6.82
C ALA A 42 -5.29 -2.64 7.24
N LEU A 43 -5.25 -2.36 8.54
CA LEU A 43 -5.31 -1.00 9.05
C LEU A 43 -3.95 -0.29 8.84
N ASP A 44 -2.88 -0.92 9.33
CA ASP A 44 -1.51 -0.39 9.35
C ASP A 44 -0.54 -1.26 8.54
N PRO A 45 0.43 -0.65 7.82
CA PRO A 45 1.51 -1.35 7.11
C PRO A 45 2.70 -1.65 8.02
N THR A 46 2.46 -2.39 9.10
CA THR A 46 3.50 -2.86 10.03
C THR A 46 4.34 -3.98 9.42
N ILE A 47 5.46 -4.32 10.07
CA ILE A 47 6.30 -5.45 9.65
C ILE A 47 5.50 -6.76 9.68
N ASP A 48 4.64 -6.94 10.69
CA ASP A 48 3.88 -8.18 10.85
C ASP A 48 2.79 -8.30 9.78
N THR A 49 2.04 -7.24 9.51
CA THR A 49 1.04 -7.24 8.44
C THR A 49 1.67 -7.34 7.05
N ALA A 50 2.87 -6.80 6.83
CA ALA A 50 3.63 -6.99 5.61
C ALA A 50 4.07 -8.46 5.43
N ARG A 51 4.54 -9.12 6.50
CA ARG A 51 4.90 -10.55 6.47
C ARG A 51 3.68 -11.41 6.18
N GLU A 52 2.56 -11.16 6.85
CA GLU A 52 1.32 -11.90 6.62
C GLU A 52 0.86 -11.78 5.16
N ALA A 53 0.90 -10.57 4.59
CA ALA A 53 0.56 -10.34 3.18
C ALA A 53 1.49 -11.11 2.23
N ALA A 54 2.81 -11.06 2.48
CA ALA A 54 3.82 -11.74 1.68
C ALA A 54 3.70 -13.27 1.77
N GLU A 55 3.55 -13.82 2.97
CA GLU A 55 3.37 -15.27 3.22
C GLU A 55 2.07 -15.80 2.59
N TRP A 56 1.01 -15.00 2.61
CA TRP A 56 -0.25 -15.32 1.96
C TRP A 56 -0.19 -15.21 0.41
N GLY A 57 0.87 -14.59 -0.11
CA GLY A 57 1.10 -14.35 -1.53
C GLY A 57 0.18 -13.29 -2.10
N ALA A 58 -0.01 -12.18 -1.40
CA ALA A 58 -0.75 -11.02 -1.89
C ALA A 58 -0.01 -10.37 -3.08
N ASP A 59 -0.77 -9.92 -4.08
CA ASP A 59 -0.25 -9.10 -5.17
C ASP A 59 -0.40 -7.60 -4.90
N LEU A 60 -1.33 -7.25 -4.01
CA LEU A 60 -1.60 -5.87 -3.57
C LEU A 60 -1.97 -5.88 -2.08
N MET A 61 -1.32 -5.03 -1.30
CA MET A 61 -1.72 -4.72 0.08
C MET A 61 -2.38 -3.33 0.10
N VAL A 62 -3.58 -3.25 0.67
CA VAL A 62 -4.33 -2.00 0.84
C VAL A 62 -4.40 -1.70 2.33
N THR A 63 -3.93 -0.52 2.72
CA THR A 63 -3.98 -0.06 4.11
C THR A 63 -4.74 1.24 4.24
N HIS A 64 -5.36 1.45 5.41
CA HIS A 64 -5.98 2.72 5.72
C HIS A 64 -4.93 3.78 6.07
N HIS A 65 -3.97 3.46 6.94
CA HIS A 65 -2.87 4.36 7.23
C HIS A 65 -1.76 4.20 6.17
N PRO A 66 -1.17 5.31 5.68
CA PRO A 66 -0.13 5.24 4.67
C PRO A 66 1.17 4.68 5.26
N LEU A 67 1.93 3.95 4.43
CA LEU A 67 3.28 3.50 4.82
C LEU A 67 4.19 4.68 5.15
N PHE A 68 4.06 5.77 4.40
CA PHE A 68 4.75 7.04 4.66
C PHE A 68 3.72 8.16 4.76
N PHE A 69 3.53 8.71 5.95
CA PHE A 69 2.63 9.84 6.17
C PHE A 69 3.17 11.17 5.61
N ARG A 70 4.49 11.25 5.39
CA ARG A 70 5.18 12.41 4.81
C ARG A 70 6.19 11.94 3.79
N ALA A 71 6.63 12.85 2.91
CA ALA A 71 7.72 12.59 1.99
C ALA A 71 8.99 12.14 2.75
N VAL A 72 9.65 11.10 2.24
CA VAL A 72 10.88 10.53 2.80
C VAL A 72 12.03 10.67 1.82
N HIS A 73 13.24 10.91 2.34
CA HIS A 73 14.46 11.00 1.53
C HIS A 73 15.24 9.68 1.48
N LEU A 74 15.09 8.84 2.51
CA LEU A 74 15.83 7.59 2.69
C LEU A 74 14.90 6.53 3.28
N ILE A 75 15.08 5.28 2.87
CA ILE A 75 14.30 4.13 3.33
C ILE A 75 15.26 3.01 3.77
N PRO A 76 16.02 3.19 4.87
CA PRO A 76 16.99 2.20 5.31
C PRO A 76 16.28 1.00 5.96
N SER A 77 16.85 -0.20 5.82
CA SER A 77 16.35 -1.42 6.48
C SER A 77 16.52 -1.43 8.00
N THR A 78 17.12 -0.39 8.58
CA THR A 78 17.18 -0.18 10.04
C THR A 78 15.94 0.53 10.58
N ASP A 79 15.14 1.16 9.71
CA ASP A 79 13.88 1.83 10.06
C ASP A 79 12.68 0.86 9.96
N PRO A 80 11.66 0.95 10.84
CA PRO A 80 10.47 0.09 10.76
C PRO A 80 9.73 0.18 9.41
N HIS A 81 9.52 1.38 8.86
CA HIS A 81 8.84 1.55 7.57
C HIS A 81 9.71 1.01 6.43
N GLY A 82 11.02 1.19 6.52
CA GLY A 82 11.95 0.61 5.55
C GLY A 82 11.99 -0.92 5.56
N ARG A 83 11.83 -1.55 6.73
CA ARG A 83 11.69 -3.00 6.83
C ARG A 83 10.37 -3.50 6.27
N SER A 84 9.25 -2.83 6.57
CA SER A 84 7.97 -3.14 5.94
C SER A 84 8.04 -3.03 4.42
N ALA A 85 8.61 -1.93 3.90
CA ALA A 85 8.77 -1.70 2.47
C ALA A 85 9.63 -2.76 1.77
N ALA A 86 10.64 -3.31 2.46
CA ALA A 86 11.51 -4.35 1.88
C ALA A 86 10.86 -5.73 1.81
N ILE A 87 9.73 -5.94 2.51
CA ILE A 87 8.98 -7.21 2.52
C ILE A 87 7.89 -7.21 1.43
N LEU A 88 7.28 -6.04 1.18
CA LEU A 88 6.21 -5.82 0.19
C LEU A 88 6.76 -5.78 -1.25
#